data_AF-A0A517TGF4-F1
#
_entry.id   AF-A0A517TGF4-F1
#
_cell.length_a   1.000
_cell.length_b   1.000
_cell.length_c   1.000
_cell.angle_alpha   90.00
_cell.angle_beta   90.00
_cell.angle_gamma   90.00
#
_symmetry.space_group_name_H-M   'P 1'
#
loop_
_entity.id
_entity.type
_entity.pdbx_description
1 polymer ?
#
loop_
_entity_poly.entity_id
_entity_poly.type
_entity_poly.pdbx_seq_one_letter_code
_entity_poly.pdbx_strand_id
1 'polypeptide(L)'
;MLATFDAIDAVGVTWFVAVFFGLPLLGWLAMVVDYRAYLRGLRRALVLVRTYRIETPLWALLDRPQCLQDLELNRGCTREEVMGAYRRLVKTAHPDLGGDRRRFDRLQRSLQEAIRLVEADEASRC
;
A
#
# COMPACT_ATOMS: atom_id res chain seq x y z
N MET A 1 -1.53 67.53 33.34
CA MET A 1 -0.38 67.16 34.19
C MET A 1 0.19 65.88 33.59
N LEU A 2 1.23 66.01 32.77
CA LEU A 2 1.80 64.90 32.01
C LEU A 2 2.50 63.95 32.98
N ALA A 3 2.05 62.69 33.03
CA ALA A 3 2.69 61.65 33.82
C ALA A 3 4.11 61.44 33.29
N THR A 4 5.12 61.75 34.10
CA THR A 4 6.51 61.40 33.84
C THR A 4 6.65 59.90 33.98
N PHE A 5 6.61 59.18 32.87
CA PHE A 5 6.98 57.77 32.82
C PHE A 5 8.46 57.65 33.18
N ASP A 6 8.77 57.06 34.34
CA ASP A 6 10.13 56.75 34.73
C ASP A 6 10.67 55.56 33.93
N ALA A 7 11.99 55.53 33.71
CA ALA A 7 12.64 54.45 32.97
C ALA A 7 12.38 53.05 33.56
N ILE A 8 12.15 52.99 34.88
CA ILE A 8 11.83 51.76 35.61
C ILE A 8 10.44 51.24 35.21
N ASP A 9 9.45 52.12 35.04
CA ASP A 9 8.11 51.74 34.58
C ASP A 9 8.14 51.26 33.13
N ALA A 10 8.92 51.92 32.27
CA ALA A 10 9.10 51.50 30.88
C ALA A 10 9.73 50.10 30.78
N VAL A 11 10.73 49.80 31.60
CA VAL A 11 11.36 48.47 31.68
C VAL A 11 10.37 47.43 32.20
N GLY A 12 9.61 47.76 33.25
CA GLY A 12 8.60 46.87 33.82
C GLY A 12 7.49 46.51 32.84
N VAL A 13 6.95 47.50 32.13
CA VAL A 13 5.91 47.28 31.11
C VAL A 13 6.46 46.47 29.94
N THR A 14 7.67 46.77 29.48
CA THR A 14 8.30 46.04 28.38
C THR A 14 8.55 44.58 28.75
N TRP A 15 9.06 44.32 29.96
CA TRP A 15 9.23 42.96 30.48
C TRP A 15 7.89 42.23 30.58
N PHE A 16 6.87 42.88 31.14
CA PHE A 16 5.55 42.28 31.28
C PHE A 16 4.94 41.91 29.93
N VAL A 17 5.00 42.81 28.95
CA VAL A 17 4.51 42.55 27.58
C VAL A 17 5.33 41.44 26.92
N ALA A 18 6.66 41.45 27.06
CA ALA A 18 7.52 40.42 26.51
C ALA A 18 7.21 39.03 27.07
N VAL A 19 6.95 38.93 28.38
CA VAL A 19 6.58 37.67 29.03
C VAL A 19 5.16 37.25 28.63
N PHE A 20 4.20 38.18 28.69
CA PHE A 20 2.79 37.90 28.42
C PHE A 20 2.55 37.43 26.99
N PHE A 21 3.24 37.99 26.00
CA PHE A 21 3.12 37.55 24.60
C PHE A 21 4.17 36.50 24.21
N GLY A 22 5.36 36.57 24.79
CA GLY A 22 6.47 35.66 24.46
C GLY A 22 6.19 34.22 24.89
N LEU A 23 5.65 34.00 26.09
CA LEU A 23 5.34 32.64 26.57
C LEU A 23 4.28 31.93 25.70
N PRO A 24 3.11 32.54 25.41
CA PRO A 24 2.14 31.94 24.50
C PRO A 24 2.68 31.72 23.08
N LEU A 25 3.45 32.68 22.55
CA LEU A 25 4.03 32.54 21.22
C LEU A 25 5.04 31.39 21.15
N LEU A 26 5.88 31.25 22.17
CA LEU A 26 6.86 30.18 22.27
C LEU A 26 6.17 28.82 22.42
N GLY A 27 5.13 28.74 23.25
CA GLY A 27 4.29 27.55 23.37
C GLY A 27 3.63 27.15 22.05
N TRP A 28 3.08 28.12 21.31
CA TRP A 28 2.50 27.89 20.00
C TRP A 28 3.54 27.38 18.99
N LEU A 29 4.74 27.98 18.96
CA LEU A 29 5.84 27.53 18.09
C LEU A 29 6.26 26.10 18.42
N ALA A 30 6.41 25.76 19.71
CA ALA A 30 6.73 24.40 20.15
C ALA A 30 5.67 23.40 19.68
N MET A 31 4.38 23.70 19.90
CA MET A 31 3.27 22.87 19.47
C MET A 31 3.26 22.67 17.93
N VAL A 32 3.54 23.71 17.16
CA VAL A 32 3.62 23.61 15.69
C VAL A 32 4.79 22.73 15.24
N VAL A 33 5.94 22.82 15.89
CA VAL A 33 7.11 21.98 15.58
C VAL A 33 6.80 20.50 15.87
N ASP A 34 6.22 20.22 17.03
CA ASP A 34 5.83 18.85 17.42
C ASP A 34 4.77 18.28 16.49
N TYR A 35 3.77 19.08 16.12
CA TYR A 35 2.75 18.67 15.14
C TYR A 35 3.38 18.32 13.79
N ARG A 36 4.34 19.12 13.31
CA ARG A 36 5.07 18.82 12.07
C ARG A 36 5.97 17.59 12.19
N ALA A 37 6.54 17.32 13.37
CA ALA A 37 7.29 16.09 13.62
C ALA A 37 6.35 14.87 13.62
N TYR A 38 5.19 14.97 14.25
CA TYR A 38 4.15 13.95 14.26
C TYR A 38 3.69 13.59 12.85
N LEU A 39 3.36 14.59 12.03
CA LEU A 39 2.95 14.35 10.64
C LEU A 39 4.05 13.70 9.79
N ARG A 40 5.32 14.04 10.02
CA ARG A 40 6.46 13.38 9.35
C ARG A 40 6.56 11.91 9.75
N GLY A 41 6.35 11.57 11.03
CA GLY A 41 6.28 10.20 11.51
C GLY A 41 5.12 9.41 10.89
N LEU A 42 3.93 10.01 10.89
CA LEU A 42 2.72 9.41 10.32
C LEU A 42 2.89 9.10 8.82
N ARG A 43 3.51 10.00 8.06
CA ARG A 43 3.77 9.77 6.63
C ARG A 43 4.68 8.55 6.42
N ARG A 44 5.71 8.36 7.26
CA ARG A 44 6.58 7.17 7.19
C ARG A 44 5.82 5.89 7.53
N ALA A 45 4.99 5.92 8.58
CA ALA A 45 4.16 4.79 8.95
C ALA A 45 3.17 4.40 7.84
N LEU A 46 2.50 5.38 7.23
CA LEU A 46 1.58 5.15 6.11
C LEU A 46 2.27 4.57 4.89
N VAL A 47 3.49 5.02 4.56
CA VAL A 47 4.27 4.43 3.46
C VAL A 47 4.57 2.95 3.76
N LEU A 48 4.96 2.63 4.99
CA LEU A 48 5.27 1.25 5.38
C LEU A 48 4.02 0.35 5.35
N VAL A 49 2.89 0.82 5.87
CA VAL A 49 1.60 0.10 5.84
C VAL A 49 1.10 -0.10 4.41
N ARG A 50 1.27 0.91 3.53
CA ARG A 50 0.92 0.77 2.11
C ARG A 50 1.71 -0.35 1.45
N THR A 51 3.01 -0.46 1.72
CA THR A 51 3.86 -1.53 1.20
C THR A 51 3.47 -2.89 1.78
N TYR A 52 3.04 -2.95 3.04
CA TYR A 52 2.65 -4.19 3.71
C TYR A 52 1.36 -4.83 3.16
N ARG A 53 0.47 -4.04 2.51
CA ARG A 53 -0.80 -4.56 1.99
C ARG A 53 -0.70 -5.40 0.70
N ILE A 54 0.48 -5.60 0.12
CA ILE A 54 0.63 -6.25 -1.21
C ILE A 54 1.33 -7.61 -1.14
N GLU A 55 1.64 -8.14 0.04
CA GLU A 55 2.06 -9.55 0.15
C GLU A 55 0.83 -10.41 0.41
N THR A 56 0.47 -11.24 -0.57
CA THR A 56 -0.61 -12.23 -0.41
C THR A 56 -0.21 -13.14 0.75
N PRO A 57 -1.06 -13.28 1.79
CA PRO A 57 -0.66 -14.01 2.98
C PRO A 57 -0.40 -15.48 2.65
N LEU A 58 0.54 -16.11 3.36
CA LEU A 58 1.02 -17.48 3.05
C LEU A 58 -0.13 -18.50 3.01
N TRP A 59 -1.14 -18.37 3.86
CA TRP A 59 -2.32 -19.24 3.86
C TRP A 59 -3.15 -19.11 2.57
N ALA A 60 -3.20 -17.93 1.96
CA ALA A 60 -3.84 -17.71 0.66
C ALA A 60 -2.98 -18.24 -0.52
N LEU A 61 -1.67 -18.45 -0.31
CA LEU A 61 -0.82 -19.17 -1.25
C LEU A 61 -1.01 -20.68 -1.15
N LEU A 62 -1.11 -21.20 0.08
CA LEU A 62 -1.33 -22.62 0.37
C LEU A 62 -2.66 -23.16 -0.17
N ASP A 63 -3.70 -22.33 -0.15
CA ASP A 63 -5.03 -22.72 -0.64
C ASP A 63 -5.17 -22.57 -2.18
N ARG A 64 -4.12 -22.22 -2.92
CA ARG A 64 -4.25 -22.05 -4.37
C ARG A 64 -4.51 -23.39 -5.06
N PRO A 65 -5.57 -23.52 -5.87
CA PRO A 65 -5.78 -24.71 -6.67
C PRO A 65 -4.60 -24.92 -7.64
N GLN A 66 -4.21 -26.18 -7.87
CA GLN A 66 -3.05 -26.52 -8.71
C GLN A 66 -3.14 -25.90 -10.11
N CYS A 67 -4.36 -25.78 -10.67
CA CYS A 67 -4.58 -25.17 -11.97
C CYS A 67 -4.06 -23.72 -12.08
N LEU A 68 -4.20 -22.91 -11.02
CA LEU A 68 -3.68 -21.54 -10.98
C LEU A 68 -2.18 -21.49 -10.72
N GLN A 69 -1.64 -22.47 -9.98
CA GLN A 69 -0.20 -22.58 -9.75
C GLN A 69 0.54 -22.91 -11.05
N ASP A 70 0.02 -23.85 -11.84
CA ASP A 70 0.59 -24.25 -13.13
C ASP A 70 0.57 -23.11 -14.16
N LEU A 71 -0.39 -22.19 -14.06
CA LEU A 71 -0.52 -21.01 -14.90
C LEU A 71 0.21 -19.77 -14.34
N GLU A 72 0.83 -19.88 -13.15
CA GLU A 72 1.48 -18.79 -12.43
C GLU A 72 0.54 -17.59 -12.17
N LEU A 73 -0.73 -17.87 -11.86
CA LEU A 73 -1.77 -16.86 -11.62
C LEU A 73 -2.17 -16.79 -10.14
N ASN A 74 -2.67 -15.61 -9.74
CA ASN A 74 -3.24 -15.38 -8.42
C ASN A 74 -4.75 -15.65 -8.44
N ARG A 75 -5.36 -15.89 -7.27
CA ARG A 75 -6.83 -15.93 -7.14
C ARG A 75 -7.45 -14.58 -7.56
N GLY A 76 -8.63 -14.62 -8.16
CA GLY A 76 -9.34 -13.43 -8.67
C GLY A 76 -8.84 -12.94 -10.03
N CYS A 77 -8.07 -13.75 -10.76
CA CYS A 77 -7.68 -13.47 -12.13
C CYS A 77 -8.86 -13.51 -13.10
N THR A 78 -8.80 -12.71 -14.15
CA THR A 78 -9.85 -12.68 -15.18
C THR A 78 -9.64 -13.75 -16.26
N ARG A 79 -10.69 -14.05 -17.03
CA ARG A 79 -10.61 -14.98 -18.16
C ARG A 79 -9.55 -14.57 -19.19
N GLU A 80 -9.38 -13.28 -19.41
CA GLU A 80 -8.37 -12.73 -20.33
C GLU A 80 -6.95 -12.98 -19.83
N GLU A 81 -6.72 -12.80 -18.53
CA GLU A 81 -5.43 -13.07 -17.89
C GLU A 81 -5.05 -14.55 -17.96
N VAL A 82 -6.02 -15.45 -17.73
CA VAL A 82 -5.85 -16.90 -17.87
C VAL A 82 -5.40 -17.27 -19.28
N MET A 83 -6.08 -16.76 -20.29
CA MET A 83 -5.73 -17.00 -21.70
C MET A 83 -4.39 -16.38 -22.08
N GLY A 84 -4.08 -15.20 -21.53
CA GLY A 84 -2.80 -14.53 -21.71
C GLY A 84 -1.63 -15.34 -21.15
N ALA A 85 -1.77 -15.88 -19.94
CA ALA A 85 -0.78 -16.74 -19.31
C ALA A 85 -0.56 -18.04 -20.08
N TYR A 86 -1.66 -18.70 -20.48
CA TYR A 86 -1.59 -19.90 -21.31
C TYR A 86 -0.82 -19.68 -22.61
N ARG A 87 -1.10 -18.58 -23.34
CA ARG A 87 -0.38 -18.24 -24.58
C ARG A 87 1.12 -18.04 -24.36
N ARG A 88 1.54 -17.53 -23.19
CA ARG A 88 2.97 -17.40 -22.85
C ARG A 88 3.60 -18.77 -22.59
N LEU A 89 2.94 -19.62 -21.81
CA LEU A 89 3.45 -20.93 -21.39
C LEU A 89 3.45 -21.97 -22.53
N VAL A 90 2.46 -21.92 -23.43
CA VAL A 90 2.43 -22.83 -24.59
C VAL A 90 3.62 -22.60 -25.51
N LYS A 91 4.04 -21.36 -25.73
CA LYS A 91 5.19 -21.05 -26.60
C LYS A 91 6.48 -21.75 -26.16
N THR A 92 6.64 -22.00 -24.87
CA THR A 92 7.80 -22.68 -24.31
C THR A 92 7.59 -24.18 -24.11
N ALA A 93 6.34 -24.62 -23.88
CA ALA A 93 6.01 -26.02 -23.61
C ALA A 93 5.60 -26.84 -24.84
N HIS A 94 5.43 -26.23 -26.03
CA HIS A 94 4.89 -26.92 -27.21
C HIS A 94 5.84 -28.04 -27.70
N PRO A 95 5.34 -29.26 -27.95
CA PRO A 95 6.18 -30.38 -28.39
C PRO A 95 6.88 -30.13 -29.72
N ASP A 96 6.24 -29.43 -30.66
CA ASP A 96 6.83 -29.09 -31.96
C ASP A 96 8.04 -28.14 -31.87
N LEU A 97 8.21 -27.46 -30.74
CA LEU A 97 9.36 -26.59 -30.45
C LEU A 97 10.39 -27.29 -29.55
N GLY A 98 10.30 -28.62 -29.40
CA GLY A 98 11.15 -29.42 -28.52
C GLY A 98 10.65 -29.50 -27.07
N GLY A 99 9.40 -29.10 -26.81
CA GLY A 99 8.76 -29.20 -25.50
C GLY A 99 8.31 -30.62 -25.12
N ASP A 100 7.95 -30.81 -23.85
CA ASP A 100 7.42 -32.08 -23.34
C ASP A 100 5.90 -32.16 -23.56
N ARG A 101 5.46 -33.16 -24.34
CA ARG A 101 4.04 -33.44 -24.59
C ARG A 101 3.25 -33.63 -23.28
N ARG A 102 3.83 -34.28 -22.27
CA ARG A 102 3.16 -34.48 -20.96
C ARG A 102 2.99 -33.17 -20.20
N ARG A 103 3.92 -32.23 -20.38
CA ARG A 103 3.83 -30.88 -19.79
C ARG A 103 2.75 -30.07 -20.50
N PHE A 104 2.65 -30.18 -21.82
CA PHE A 104 1.58 -29.56 -22.59
C PHE A 104 0.18 -30.08 -22.20
N ASP A 105 0.01 -31.41 -22.10
CA ASP A 105 -1.27 -32.02 -21.72
C ASP A 105 -1.71 -31.64 -20.28
N ARG A 106 -0.75 -31.40 -19.38
CA ARG A 106 -1.02 -30.87 -18.04
C ARG A 106 -1.47 -29.43 -18.11
N LEU A 107 -0.73 -28.58 -18.83
CA LEU A 107 -1.07 -27.17 -19.01
C LEU A 107 -2.47 -26.97 -19.61
N GLN A 108 -2.86 -27.82 -20.56
CA GLN A 108 -4.19 -27.77 -21.19
C GLN A 108 -5.31 -28.14 -20.20
N ARG A 109 -5.08 -29.11 -19.31
CA ARG A 109 -6.03 -29.45 -18.23
C ARG A 109 -6.16 -28.31 -17.23
N SER A 110 -5.03 -27.76 -16.78
CA SER A 110 -4.99 -26.64 -15.85
C SER A 110 -5.70 -25.40 -16.42
N LEU A 111 -5.60 -25.15 -17.74
CA LEU A 111 -6.38 -24.11 -18.42
C LEU A 111 -7.89 -24.33 -18.29
N GLN A 112 -8.38 -25.53 -18.60
CA GLN A 112 -9.81 -25.84 -18.56
C GLN A 112 -10.37 -25.69 -17.14
N GLU A 113 -9.62 -26.14 -16.13
CA GLU A 113 -9.99 -25.99 -14.73
C GLU A 113 -9.97 -24.52 -14.28
N ALA A 114 -8.98 -23.74 -14.70
CA ALA A 114 -8.90 -22.32 -14.35
C ALA A 114 -10.06 -21.51 -14.95
N ILE A 115 -10.46 -21.78 -16.20
CA ILE A 115 -11.61 -21.11 -16.82
C ILE A 115 -12.90 -21.40 -16.04
N ARG A 116 -13.15 -22.68 -15.71
CA ARG A 116 -14.32 -23.06 -14.90
C ARG A 116 -14.36 -22.37 -13.55
N LEU A 117 -13.20 -22.20 -12.92
CA LEU A 117 -13.08 -21.55 -11.62
C LEU A 117 -13.38 -20.05 -11.72
N VAL A 118 -12.89 -19.37 -12.75
CA VAL A 118 -13.20 -17.95 -13.00
C VAL A 118 -14.68 -17.76 -13.30
N GLU A 119 -15.27 -18.61 -14.14
CA GLU A 119 -16.71 -18.56 -14.46
C GLU A 119 -17.58 -18.79 -13.22
N ALA A 120 -17.19 -19.72 -12.33
CA ALA A 120 -17.89 -19.95 -11.07
C ALA A 120 -17.78 -18.76 -10.11
N ASP A 121 -16.61 -18.11 -10.03
CA ASP A 121 -16.40 -16.91 -9.21
C ASP A 121 -17.21 -15.73 -9.76
N GLU A 122 -17.21 -15.50 -11.07
CA GLU A 122 -18.06 -14.49 -11.73
C GLU A 122 -19.55 -14.74 -11.47
N ALA A 123 -20.01 -16.00 -11.56
CA ALA A 123 -21.39 -16.37 -11.28
C ALA A 123 -21.78 -16.16 -9.81
N SER A 124 -20.86 -16.34 -8.87
CA SER A 124 -21.11 -16.14 -7.43
C SER A 124 -21.22 -14.67 -7.01
N ARG A 125 -20.78 -13.73 -7.88
CA ARG A 125 -20.79 -12.29 -7.61
C ARG A 125 -22.06 -11.59 -8.12
N CYS A 126 -22.89 -12.26 -8.90
CA CYS A 126 -24.20 -11.79 -9.38
C CYS A 126 -25.33 -12.24 -8.45
#